data_AF-A0A653NQ92-F1
#
_entry.id   AF-A0A653NQ92-F1
#
_cell.length_a   1.000
_cell.length_b   1.000
_cell.length_c   1.000
_cell.angle_alpha   90.00
_cell.angle_beta   90.00
_cell.angle_gamma   90.00
#
_symmetry.space_group_name_H-M   'P 1'
#
loop_
_entity.id
_entity.type
_entity.pdbx_description
1 polymer ?
#
loop_
_entity_poly.entity_id
_entity_poly.type
_entity_poly.pdbx_seq_one_letter_code
_entity_poly.pdbx_strand_id
1 'polypeptide(L)'
;MKNNFIKTLFTLFVFIGISCSKDDAEPTPTNPTPAETTINSSATSVSIAESSRSAAITITMTGKDWAVVSDQAWCTLSVTSSSLQSQEVTINVTANTTTSARQAILTFVMDGNAQKNVKVTVTQAASLSLYPSYNTNPIAADATGMSSNATELASKMKLGWNIGNTLEATGGETAWGNPKVTKALIDFVKANGFNAIRIPCSWNQYLANSTNAQIKADWLARVKEVVQYCVDNDMYVIVNIHWDGGWLENNCTEAKKVENNAKQKAFWEQIATHLRGFDEHLLFASANEPNVENATQMAVLNSYHQTFIDAVRSTGGKNAYRNLIIQGPSTDIEKTNKLMTTLPTDKVANRMMAEVHFYPYQFTLMTKDESWGKMFYYWGAGNHSTTDTDRNPTWGEEADIDKLFKSMKTQFVDKGIPVILGEFGAIKRDLTGDALTLHLKSRADFLKYVVKQSRANGMIPFYWDAGFMGVNTMTIFNRTNNTVYDTQALTALQDGLK
;
A
#
# COMPACT_ATOMS: atom_id res chain seq x y z
N MET A 1 -59.50 -25.00 -12.70
CA MET A 1 -60.29 -24.45 -11.59
C MET A 1 -59.86 -23.01 -11.36
N LYS A 2 -60.79 -22.05 -11.60
CA LYS A 2 -60.90 -20.64 -11.14
C LYS A 2 -59.58 -19.87 -10.91
N ASN A 3 -59.09 -19.00 -11.81
CA ASN A 3 -59.61 -17.71 -12.32
C ASN A 3 -59.97 -16.68 -11.22
N ASN A 4 -59.17 -15.61 -11.05
CA ASN A 4 -59.56 -14.25 -11.48
C ASN A 4 -58.51 -13.17 -11.18
N PHE A 5 -58.13 -12.49 -12.27
CA PHE A 5 -57.62 -11.11 -12.37
C PHE A 5 -58.70 -10.10 -11.97
N ILE A 6 -58.35 -8.99 -11.32
CA ILE A 6 -59.09 -7.72 -11.42
C ILE A 6 -58.09 -6.56 -11.57
N LYS A 7 -58.11 -5.96 -12.76
CA LYS A 7 -57.67 -4.59 -13.06
C LYS A 7 -58.92 -3.71 -12.97
N THR A 8 -58.83 -2.53 -12.38
CA THR A 8 -59.90 -1.52 -12.42
C THR A 8 -59.46 -0.32 -13.25
N LEU A 9 -60.33 0.10 -14.16
CA LEU A 9 -60.15 1.08 -15.20
C LEU A 9 -61.37 2.03 -15.23
N PHE A 10 -61.11 3.31 -15.51
CA PHE A 10 -62.03 4.40 -15.93
C PHE A 10 -63.12 4.84 -14.94
N THR A 11 -63.43 6.13 -14.81
CA THR A 11 -64.23 6.87 -15.80
C THR A 11 -64.16 8.39 -15.61
N LEU A 12 -64.07 9.08 -16.75
CA LEU A 12 -64.13 10.52 -16.99
C LEU A 12 -65.61 10.99 -16.99
N PHE A 13 -65.96 12.08 -16.31
CA PHE A 13 -67.24 12.77 -16.51
C PHE A 13 -67.02 14.26 -16.80
N VAL A 14 -67.47 14.67 -17.98
CA VAL A 14 -67.63 16.05 -18.43
C VAL A 14 -69.04 16.51 -18.02
N PHE A 15 -69.14 17.68 -17.40
CA PHE A 15 -70.40 18.42 -17.30
C PHE A 15 -70.19 19.85 -17.79
N ILE A 16 -70.91 20.22 -18.85
CA ILE A 16 -71.09 21.57 -19.35
C ILE A 16 -72.35 22.13 -18.67
N GLY A 17 -72.25 23.31 -18.07
CA GLY A 17 -73.37 24.09 -17.58
C GLY A 17 -73.11 25.57 -17.83
N ILE A 18 -73.85 26.14 -18.80
CA ILE A 18 -73.90 27.57 -19.11
C ILE A 18 -74.92 28.21 -18.14
N SER A 19 -74.53 29.30 -17.47
CA SER A 19 -75.49 30.26 -16.92
C SER A 19 -74.88 31.66 -16.96
N CYS A 20 -75.57 32.58 -17.62
CA CYS A 20 -75.28 33.99 -17.68
C CYS A 20 -75.93 34.71 -16.48
N SER A 21 -75.18 35.56 -15.78
CA SER A 21 -75.72 36.83 -15.28
C SER A 21 -74.66 37.91 -15.44
N LYS A 22 -75.05 38.99 -16.13
CA LYS A 22 -74.31 40.24 -16.20
C LYS A 22 -74.46 40.95 -14.87
N ASP A 23 -73.36 41.49 -14.33
CA ASP A 23 -73.38 42.67 -13.50
C ASP A 23 -72.12 43.48 -13.84
N ASP A 24 -72.34 44.68 -14.38
CA ASP A 24 -71.33 45.65 -14.77
C ASP A 24 -70.78 46.33 -13.50
N ALA A 25 -69.50 46.07 -13.19
CA ALA A 25 -68.74 46.86 -12.23
C ALA A 25 -67.44 47.33 -12.91
N GLU A 26 -67.23 48.65 -12.94
CA GLU A 26 -66.01 49.28 -13.46
C GLU A 26 -64.75 48.74 -12.76
N PRO A 27 -63.66 48.44 -13.49
CA PRO A 27 -62.42 48.03 -12.86
C PRO A 27 -61.74 49.23 -12.21
N THR A 28 -61.58 49.17 -10.90
CA THR A 28 -60.68 50.07 -10.15
C THR A 28 -59.24 49.78 -10.61
N PRO A 29 -58.38 50.79 -10.80
CA PRO A 29 -56.98 50.54 -11.16
C PRO A 29 -56.28 49.85 -9.99
N THR A 30 -55.91 48.59 -10.18
CA THR A 30 -54.98 47.92 -9.28
C THR A 30 -53.61 48.52 -9.52
N ASN A 31 -53.12 49.31 -8.56
CA ASN A 31 -51.70 49.61 -8.48
C ASN A 31 -50.96 48.26 -8.49
N PRO A 32 -50.00 48.02 -9.40
CA PRO A 32 -49.22 46.80 -9.36
C PRO A 32 -48.49 46.78 -8.01
N THR A 33 -48.82 45.80 -7.17
CA THR A 33 -48.02 45.49 -5.98
C THR A 33 -46.57 45.38 -6.44
N PRO A 34 -45.61 46.15 -5.86
CA PRO A 34 -44.23 46.07 -6.27
C PRO A 34 -43.78 44.61 -6.27
N ALA A 35 -43.25 44.14 -7.39
CA ALA A 35 -42.78 42.76 -7.51
C ALA A 35 -41.80 42.49 -6.35
N GLU A 36 -42.11 41.48 -5.54
CA GLU A 36 -41.33 41.18 -4.36
C GLU A 36 -39.92 40.73 -4.79
N THR A 37 -38.91 41.49 -4.38
CA THR A 37 -37.52 41.19 -4.71
C THR A 37 -37.05 40.01 -3.85
N THR A 38 -36.40 39.01 -4.45
CA THR A 38 -35.91 37.80 -3.77
C THR A 38 -34.44 37.57 -4.05
N ILE A 39 -33.75 36.90 -3.11
CA ILE A 39 -32.40 36.36 -3.29
C ILE A 39 -32.41 34.91 -2.86
N ASN A 40 -31.85 34.03 -3.68
CA ASN A 40 -31.80 32.60 -3.44
C ASN A 40 -30.41 32.06 -3.74
N SER A 41 -30.05 30.98 -3.06
CA SER A 41 -28.89 30.17 -3.36
C SER A 41 -29.35 28.80 -3.84
N SER A 42 -28.62 28.20 -4.78
CA SER A 42 -28.84 26.81 -5.21
C SER A 42 -28.68 25.79 -4.09
N ALA A 43 -28.04 26.19 -2.98
CA ALA A 43 -27.91 25.37 -1.77
C ALA A 43 -27.94 26.23 -0.50
N THR A 44 -28.62 25.75 0.54
CA THR A 44 -28.60 26.35 1.89
C THR A 44 -27.44 25.83 2.74
N SER A 45 -26.82 24.73 2.33
CA SER A 45 -25.61 24.19 2.94
C SER A 45 -24.70 23.51 1.93
N VAL A 46 -23.39 23.55 2.19
CA VAL A 46 -22.35 22.95 1.34
C VAL A 46 -21.40 22.17 2.23
N SER A 47 -21.18 20.90 1.91
CA SER A 47 -20.22 20.03 2.59
C SER A 47 -18.98 19.85 1.74
N ILE A 48 -17.81 20.19 2.28
CA ILE A 48 -16.52 20.08 1.61
C ILE A 48 -15.67 19.04 2.36
N ALA A 49 -15.17 18.04 1.61
CA ALA A 49 -14.23 17.05 2.15
C ALA A 49 -12.92 17.73 2.59
N GLU A 50 -12.17 17.13 3.53
CA GLU A 50 -10.90 17.70 4.02
C GLU A 50 -9.90 17.98 2.88
N SER A 51 -9.84 17.08 1.90
CA SER A 51 -8.91 17.14 0.75
C SER A 51 -9.38 18.02 -0.41
N SER A 52 -10.66 18.41 -0.42
CA SER A 52 -11.22 19.32 -1.44
C SER A 52 -11.04 20.77 -1.02
N ARG A 53 -10.66 21.63 -1.98
CA ARG A 53 -10.38 23.05 -1.74
C ARG A 53 -11.49 24.01 -2.15
N SER A 54 -12.52 23.51 -2.84
CA SER A 54 -13.59 24.37 -3.34
C SER A 54 -14.91 23.64 -3.56
N ALA A 55 -15.98 24.42 -3.61
CA ALA A 55 -17.32 24.02 -4.07
C ALA A 55 -17.97 25.20 -4.80
N ALA A 56 -18.95 24.95 -5.66
CA ALA A 56 -19.67 25.99 -6.38
C ALA A 56 -21.15 26.02 -5.95
N ILE A 57 -21.69 27.24 -5.82
CA ILE A 57 -23.12 27.50 -5.67
C ILE A 57 -23.55 28.54 -6.69
N THR A 58 -24.84 28.59 -7.05
CA THR A 58 -25.39 29.65 -7.88
C THR A 58 -26.27 30.56 -7.03
N ILE A 59 -26.05 31.87 -7.13
CA ILE A 59 -26.91 32.89 -6.51
C ILE A 59 -27.81 33.47 -7.58
N THR A 60 -29.11 33.53 -7.30
CA THR A 60 -30.10 34.21 -8.13
C THR A 60 -30.79 35.30 -7.33
N MET A 61 -31.07 36.43 -7.97
CA MET A 61 -31.80 37.53 -7.34
C MET A 61 -32.74 38.21 -8.34
N THR A 62 -33.72 38.95 -7.82
CA THR A 62 -34.56 39.89 -8.60
C THR A 62 -34.36 41.36 -8.18
N GLY A 63 -33.36 41.63 -7.33
CA GLY A 63 -32.94 42.97 -6.88
C GLY A 63 -31.93 43.66 -7.80
N LYS A 64 -31.30 44.72 -7.31
CA LYS A 64 -30.29 45.51 -8.03
C LYS A 64 -28.89 44.93 -7.89
N ASP A 65 -28.51 44.58 -6.67
CA ASP A 65 -27.20 44.00 -6.35
C ASP A 65 -27.25 43.13 -5.09
N TRP A 66 -26.19 42.34 -4.91
CA TRP A 66 -25.93 41.63 -3.67
C TRP A 66 -24.45 41.72 -3.29
N ALA A 67 -24.19 41.62 -1.99
CA ALA A 67 -22.86 41.46 -1.42
C ALA A 67 -22.83 40.24 -0.48
N VAL A 68 -21.67 39.63 -0.30
CA VAL A 68 -21.49 38.47 0.58
C VAL A 68 -20.30 38.65 1.50
N VAL A 69 -20.46 38.18 2.73
CA VAL A 69 -19.39 38.11 3.72
C VAL A 69 -19.36 36.70 4.32
N SER A 70 -18.15 36.17 4.54
CA SER A 70 -17.95 35.00 5.40
C SER A 70 -17.60 35.47 6.81
N ASP A 71 -18.16 34.79 7.81
CA ASP A 71 -17.79 34.95 9.22
C ASP A 71 -16.43 34.30 9.58
N GLN A 72 -15.78 33.61 8.64
CA GLN A 72 -14.54 32.88 8.86
C GLN A 72 -13.48 33.20 7.80
N ALA A 73 -12.28 33.58 8.22
CA ALA A 73 -11.19 33.92 7.30
C ALA A 73 -10.70 32.73 6.43
N TRP A 74 -10.95 31.50 6.86
CA TRP A 74 -10.56 30.30 6.11
C TRP A 74 -11.50 29.95 4.96
N CYS A 75 -12.66 30.63 4.85
CA CYS A 75 -13.67 30.45 3.82
C CYS A 75 -13.79 31.76 3.00
N THR A 76 -13.41 31.70 1.73
CA THR A 76 -13.37 32.85 0.82
C THR A 76 -14.20 32.58 -0.42
N LEU A 77 -14.55 33.62 -1.17
CA LEU A 77 -15.38 33.50 -2.37
C LEU A 77 -14.66 34.14 -3.56
N SER A 78 -14.86 33.55 -4.73
CA SER A 78 -14.40 34.09 -6.02
C SER A 78 -14.99 35.46 -6.34
N VAL A 79 -16.19 35.75 -5.83
CA VAL A 79 -16.92 37.02 -6.01
C VAL A 79 -17.53 37.42 -4.68
N THR A 80 -17.33 38.67 -4.26
CA THR A 80 -17.85 39.20 -2.99
C THR A 80 -19.06 40.14 -3.17
N SER A 81 -19.36 40.55 -4.40
CA SER A 81 -20.56 41.32 -4.74
C SER A 81 -20.86 41.22 -6.24
N SER A 82 -22.12 41.31 -6.63
CA SER A 82 -22.53 41.33 -8.05
C SER A 82 -23.87 42.02 -8.25
N SER A 83 -24.10 42.56 -9.45
CA SER A 83 -25.40 43.06 -9.92
C SER A 83 -26.09 42.11 -10.91
N LEU A 84 -25.51 40.93 -11.16
CA LEU A 84 -26.09 39.94 -12.05
C LEU A 84 -27.26 39.21 -11.38
N GLN A 85 -28.32 39.00 -12.16
CA GLN A 85 -29.53 38.29 -11.73
C GLN A 85 -29.27 36.80 -11.44
N SER A 86 -28.21 36.24 -12.01
CA SER A 86 -27.73 34.87 -11.76
C SER A 86 -26.20 34.81 -11.89
N GLN A 87 -25.51 34.23 -10.91
CA GLN A 87 -24.04 34.12 -10.89
C GLN A 87 -23.61 32.84 -10.17
N GLU A 88 -22.70 32.08 -10.78
CA GLU A 88 -21.97 31.02 -10.08
C GLU A 88 -20.89 31.63 -9.18
N VAL A 89 -20.85 31.21 -7.92
CA VAL A 89 -19.90 31.64 -6.91
C VAL A 89 -19.13 30.42 -6.44
N THR A 90 -17.82 30.38 -6.74
CA THR A 90 -16.92 29.40 -6.14
C THR A 90 -16.58 29.80 -4.71
N ILE A 91 -16.85 28.89 -3.78
CA ILE A 91 -16.43 28.92 -2.38
C ILE A 91 -15.07 28.24 -2.31
N ASN A 92 -14.06 28.93 -1.79
CA ASN A 92 -12.70 28.43 -1.59
C ASN A 92 -12.44 28.28 -0.09
N VAL A 93 -11.92 27.12 0.33
CA VAL A 93 -11.56 26.87 1.73
C VAL A 93 -10.09 26.51 1.87
N THR A 94 -9.46 26.99 2.94
CA THR A 94 -8.16 26.44 3.36
C THR A 94 -8.33 25.02 3.92
N ALA A 95 -7.27 24.21 3.97
CA ALA A 95 -7.37 22.86 4.53
C ALA A 95 -7.74 22.89 6.03
N ASN A 96 -8.67 22.03 6.46
CA ASN A 96 -8.98 21.87 7.88
C ASN A 96 -8.02 20.86 8.49
N THR A 97 -7.05 21.31 9.28
CA THR A 97 -6.03 20.45 9.91
C THR A 97 -6.44 19.95 11.31
N THR A 98 -7.63 20.29 11.80
CA THR A 98 -8.09 19.88 13.13
C THR A 98 -8.89 18.59 13.06
N THR A 99 -8.94 17.82 14.15
CA THR A 99 -9.70 16.57 14.26
C THR A 99 -11.21 16.78 14.42
N SER A 100 -11.68 18.02 14.29
CA SER A 100 -13.09 18.39 14.38
C SER A 100 -13.54 19.07 13.09
N ALA A 101 -14.76 18.78 12.64
CA ALA A 101 -15.35 19.53 11.55
C ALA A 101 -15.48 21.01 11.95
N ARG A 102 -15.37 21.90 10.96
CA ARG A 102 -15.50 23.35 11.17
C ARG A 102 -16.53 23.95 10.22
N GLN A 103 -17.14 25.06 10.63
CA GLN A 103 -18.23 25.69 9.89
C GLN A 103 -18.01 27.18 9.69
N ALA A 104 -18.42 27.66 8.52
CA ALA A 104 -18.54 29.07 8.18
C ALA A 104 -19.97 29.35 7.68
N ILE A 105 -20.46 30.55 7.96
CA ILE A 105 -21.72 31.07 7.46
C ILE A 105 -21.41 32.16 6.44
N LEU A 106 -21.84 31.93 5.20
CA LEU A 106 -21.86 32.95 4.15
C LEU A 106 -23.19 33.70 4.25
N THR A 107 -23.14 35.01 4.42
CA THR A 107 -24.33 35.86 4.45
C THR A 107 -24.36 36.73 3.21
N PHE A 108 -25.28 36.43 2.30
CA PHE A 108 -25.55 37.23 1.11
C PHE A 108 -26.65 38.24 1.44
N VAL A 109 -26.39 39.52 1.20
CA VAL A 109 -27.31 40.63 1.47
C VAL A 109 -27.66 41.30 0.15
N MET A 110 -28.94 41.33 -0.18
CA MET A 110 -29.44 41.98 -1.40
C MET A 110 -29.80 43.44 -1.14
N ASP A 111 -29.43 44.34 -2.05
CA ASP A 111 -29.71 45.78 -2.02
C ASP A 111 -29.32 46.46 -0.69
N GLY A 112 -28.30 45.93 0.01
CA GLY A 112 -27.91 46.38 1.34
C GLY A 112 -28.96 46.15 2.45
N ASN A 113 -30.04 45.40 2.18
CA ASN A 113 -31.12 45.17 3.12
C ASN A 113 -30.91 43.88 3.90
N ALA A 114 -30.57 44.01 5.19
CA ALA A 114 -30.34 42.87 6.08
C ALA A 114 -31.56 41.95 6.26
N GLN A 115 -32.79 42.40 5.98
CA GLN A 115 -33.98 41.56 6.02
C GLN A 115 -34.15 40.69 4.76
N LYS A 116 -33.43 41.03 3.67
CA LYS A 116 -33.42 40.29 2.40
C LYS A 116 -32.07 39.60 2.23
N ASN A 117 -31.79 38.64 3.12
CA ASN A 117 -30.56 37.87 3.11
C ASN A 117 -30.80 36.39 2.83
N VAL A 118 -29.79 35.73 2.26
CA VAL A 118 -29.70 34.28 2.25
C VAL A 118 -28.42 33.86 2.96
N LYS A 119 -28.53 32.84 3.82
CA LYS A 119 -27.40 32.25 4.52
C LYS A 119 -27.07 30.89 3.93
N VAL A 120 -25.80 30.65 3.70
CA VAL A 120 -25.29 29.34 3.27
C VAL A 120 -24.28 28.84 4.30
N THR A 121 -24.58 27.70 4.90
CA THR A 121 -23.66 27.05 5.85
C THR A 121 -22.64 26.21 5.11
N VAL A 122 -21.37 26.53 5.23
CA VAL A 122 -20.25 25.75 4.69
C VAL A 122 -19.66 24.90 5.80
N THR A 123 -19.75 23.58 5.68
CA THR A 123 -19.11 22.63 6.60
C THR A 123 -17.90 22.00 5.93
N GLN A 124 -16.73 22.13 6.55
CA GLN A 124 -15.54 21.40 6.14
C GLN A 124 -15.29 20.26 7.13
N ALA A 125 -15.12 19.04 6.60
CA ALA A 125 -14.85 17.86 7.41
C ALA A 125 -13.58 18.00 8.26
N ALA A 126 -13.50 17.27 9.39
CA ALA A 126 -12.29 17.15 10.19
C ALA A 126 -11.12 16.60 9.38
N SER A 127 -9.89 17.03 9.67
CA SER A 127 -8.70 16.23 9.40
C SER A 127 -8.72 15.01 10.30
N LEU A 128 -9.10 13.88 9.71
CA LEU A 128 -8.84 12.56 10.27
C LEU A 128 -7.37 12.15 10.09
N SER A 129 -6.52 13.02 9.54
CA SER A 129 -5.08 12.75 9.38
C SER A 129 -4.40 12.92 10.74
N LEU A 130 -4.16 11.80 11.42
CA LEU A 130 -3.45 11.74 12.70
C LEU A 130 -2.03 12.31 12.64
N TYR A 131 -1.47 12.43 11.43
CA TYR A 131 -0.15 12.99 11.15
C TYR A 131 -0.24 14.06 10.05
N PRO A 132 0.68 15.04 10.01
CA PRO A 132 0.78 15.96 8.87
C PRO A 132 1.06 15.19 7.58
N SER A 133 0.65 15.73 6.43
CA SER A 133 1.11 15.21 5.15
C SER A 133 2.58 15.60 4.95
N TYR A 134 3.39 14.61 4.58
CA TYR A 134 4.80 14.74 4.23
C TYR A 134 5.02 14.88 2.72
N ASN A 135 3.98 14.74 1.90
CA ASN A 135 4.01 15.12 0.48
C ASN A 135 3.99 16.64 0.29
N THR A 136 5.01 17.32 0.81
CA THR A 136 5.14 18.79 0.82
C THR A 136 5.73 19.35 -0.47
N ASN A 137 6.34 18.49 -1.30
CA ASN A 137 6.95 18.86 -2.58
C ASN A 137 6.71 17.77 -3.65
N PRO A 138 5.44 17.53 -4.05
CA PRO A 138 5.16 16.68 -5.20
C PRO A 138 5.73 17.32 -6.46
N ILE A 139 6.28 16.49 -7.35
CA ILE A 139 6.80 16.95 -8.65
C ILE A 139 6.04 16.26 -9.79
N ALA A 140 6.08 16.83 -11.00
CA ALA A 140 5.47 16.21 -12.17
C ALA A 140 6.00 14.78 -12.39
N ALA A 141 5.17 13.91 -12.97
CA ALA A 141 5.57 12.55 -13.29
C ALA A 141 6.78 12.54 -14.25
N ASP A 142 7.75 11.66 -13.99
CA ASP A 142 8.97 11.53 -14.78
C ASP A 142 9.20 10.04 -15.11
N ALA A 143 9.10 9.68 -16.38
CA ALA A 143 9.28 8.31 -16.85
C ALA A 143 10.75 7.98 -17.18
N THR A 144 11.68 8.92 -17.03
CA THR A 144 13.10 8.73 -17.37
C THR A 144 13.70 7.61 -16.51
N GLY A 145 14.19 6.55 -17.17
CA GLY A 145 14.70 5.35 -16.50
C GLY A 145 13.62 4.47 -15.84
N MET A 146 12.33 4.69 -16.15
CA MET A 146 11.19 3.92 -15.60
C MET A 146 10.48 3.10 -16.69
N SER A 147 11.21 2.68 -17.71
CA SER A 147 10.68 2.09 -18.94
C SER A 147 9.90 0.80 -18.73
N SER A 148 10.32 -0.05 -17.79
CA SER A 148 9.78 -1.40 -17.65
C SER A 148 8.56 -1.48 -16.75
N ASN A 149 7.48 -2.05 -17.28
CA ASN A 149 6.36 -2.52 -16.46
C ASN A 149 6.79 -3.66 -15.51
N ALA A 150 5.89 -4.12 -14.64
CA ALA A 150 6.22 -5.13 -13.64
C ALA A 150 6.75 -6.42 -14.28
N THR A 151 6.08 -6.95 -15.30
CA THR A 151 6.50 -8.20 -15.97
C THR A 151 7.84 -8.05 -16.68
N GLU A 152 8.08 -6.93 -17.35
CA GLU A 152 9.36 -6.64 -17.99
C GLU A 152 10.48 -6.52 -16.96
N LEU A 153 10.27 -5.80 -15.86
CA LEU A 153 11.26 -5.63 -14.80
C LEU A 153 11.54 -6.96 -14.09
N ALA A 154 10.50 -7.76 -13.83
CA ALA A 154 10.59 -9.09 -13.26
C ALA A 154 11.49 -10.02 -14.08
N SER A 155 11.44 -9.93 -15.42
CA SER A 155 12.30 -10.74 -16.29
C SER A 155 13.80 -10.42 -16.14
N LYS A 156 14.13 -9.20 -15.69
CA LYS A 156 15.51 -8.75 -15.46
C LYS A 156 16.05 -9.19 -14.10
N MET A 157 15.19 -9.45 -13.11
CA MET A 157 15.58 -10.01 -11.81
C MET A 157 15.69 -11.53 -11.89
N LYS A 158 16.83 -12.09 -11.48
CA LYS A 158 17.11 -13.54 -11.57
C LYS A 158 17.08 -14.21 -10.21
N LEU A 159 17.98 -13.78 -9.33
CA LEU A 159 18.17 -14.30 -7.98
C LEU A 159 18.48 -13.13 -7.06
N GLY A 160 17.70 -13.03 -5.99
CA GLY A 160 17.82 -12.00 -4.99
C GLY A 160 18.48 -12.49 -3.70
N TRP A 161 19.04 -11.54 -2.93
CA TRP A 161 19.61 -11.78 -1.61
C TRP A 161 19.04 -10.76 -0.61
N ASN A 162 18.61 -11.22 0.56
CA ASN A 162 18.17 -10.32 1.63
C ASN A 162 19.37 -9.86 2.46
N ILE A 163 19.45 -8.55 2.73
CA ILE A 163 20.32 -8.02 3.79
C ILE A 163 19.62 -8.17 5.15
N GLY A 164 19.29 -9.41 5.52
CA GLY A 164 18.54 -9.71 6.74
C GLY A 164 19.32 -9.36 8.01
N ASN A 165 18.57 -9.15 9.08
CA ASN A 165 18.98 -8.76 10.43
C ASN A 165 19.96 -7.57 10.46
N THR A 166 19.73 -6.56 9.62
CA THR A 166 20.59 -5.38 9.48
C THR A 166 19.77 -4.10 9.59
N LEU A 167 19.16 -3.58 8.51
CA LEU A 167 18.47 -2.28 8.56
C LEU A 167 17.10 -2.34 9.26
N GLU A 168 16.53 -3.53 9.43
CA GLU A 168 15.34 -3.80 10.24
C GLU A 168 15.64 -4.09 11.71
N ALA A 169 16.92 -4.23 12.09
CA ALA A 169 17.27 -4.62 13.44
C ALA A 169 16.80 -3.59 14.48
N THR A 170 16.02 -4.05 15.46
CA THR A 170 15.59 -3.23 16.60
C THR A 170 16.79 -2.85 17.44
N GLY A 171 17.03 -1.54 17.58
CA GLY A 171 18.16 -0.96 18.31
C GLY A 171 19.23 -0.34 17.43
N GLY A 172 19.14 -0.45 16.11
CA GLY A 172 20.13 0.10 15.17
C GLY A 172 20.59 -0.90 14.12
N GLU A 173 21.16 -0.42 13.01
CA GLU A 173 21.65 -1.23 11.88
C GLU A 173 22.57 -2.41 12.30
N THR A 174 23.31 -2.26 13.40
CA THR A 174 24.26 -3.26 13.91
C THR A 174 23.78 -3.98 15.18
N ALA A 175 22.55 -3.73 15.64
CA ALA A 175 22.06 -4.18 16.94
C ALA A 175 21.88 -5.71 17.01
N TRP A 176 21.67 -6.37 15.87
CA TRP A 176 21.55 -7.83 15.79
C TRP A 176 22.86 -8.51 15.32
N GLY A 177 24.00 -7.84 15.50
CA GLY A 177 25.34 -8.42 15.34
C GLY A 177 25.95 -8.30 13.94
N ASN A 178 25.20 -7.81 12.96
CA ASN A 178 25.74 -7.52 11.62
C ASN A 178 26.56 -6.23 11.60
N PRO A 179 27.63 -6.14 10.78
CA PRO A 179 28.27 -4.87 10.50
C PRO A 179 27.35 -3.98 9.66
N LYS A 180 27.62 -2.68 9.64
CA LYS A 180 26.95 -1.77 8.71
C LYS A 180 27.16 -2.23 7.27
N VAL A 181 26.14 -2.08 6.42
CA VAL A 181 26.24 -2.38 5.00
C VAL A 181 27.28 -1.47 4.35
N THR A 182 28.20 -2.05 3.58
CA THR A 182 29.21 -1.32 2.84
C THR A 182 29.03 -1.53 1.35
N LYS A 183 29.52 -0.60 0.53
CA LYS A 183 29.58 -0.79 -0.92
C LYS A 183 30.33 -2.08 -1.29
N ALA A 184 31.43 -2.38 -0.60
CA ALA A 184 32.22 -3.59 -0.84
C ALA A 184 31.42 -4.89 -0.62
N LEU A 185 30.52 -4.92 0.37
CA LEU A 185 29.61 -6.05 0.55
C LEU A 185 28.67 -6.21 -0.66
N ILE A 186 28.07 -5.11 -1.14
CA ILE A 186 27.15 -5.15 -2.29
C ILE A 186 27.89 -5.54 -3.58
N ASP A 187 29.09 -5.01 -3.80
CA ASP A 187 29.97 -5.40 -4.91
C ASP A 187 30.28 -6.90 -4.85
N PHE A 188 30.57 -7.42 -3.66
CA PHE A 188 30.85 -8.83 -3.43
C PHE A 188 29.61 -9.72 -3.67
N VAL A 189 28.43 -9.32 -3.21
CA VAL A 189 27.18 -10.05 -3.45
C VAL A 189 26.88 -10.15 -4.96
N LYS A 190 27.04 -9.05 -5.71
CA LYS A 190 26.90 -9.07 -7.18
C LYS A 190 27.89 -10.01 -7.85
N ALA A 191 29.17 -9.94 -7.45
CA ALA A 191 30.22 -10.78 -8.01
C ALA A 191 29.94 -12.29 -7.81
N ASN A 192 29.14 -12.64 -6.80
CA ASN A 192 28.71 -14.02 -6.52
C ASN A 192 27.38 -14.40 -7.18
N GLY A 193 26.91 -13.63 -8.18
CA GLY A 193 25.85 -14.04 -9.11
C GLY A 193 24.45 -13.57 -8.74
N PHE A 194 24.29 -12.80 -7.66
CA PHE A 194 23.03 -12.12 -7.36
C PHE A 194 22.90 -10.85 -8.19
N ASN A 195 21.68 -10.51 -8.62
CA ASN A 195 21.42 -9.25 -9.33
C ASN A 195 20.26 -8.45 -8.74
N ALA A 196 19.73 -8.89 -7.61
CA ALA A 196 18.74 -8.18 -6.84
C ALA A 196 19.03 -8.28 -5.34
N ILE A 197 18.69 -7.23 -4.59
CA ILE A 197 18.81 -7.14 -3.14
C ILE A 197 17.44 -6.80 -2.55
N ARG A 198 17.02 -7.47 -1.48
CA ARG A 198 15.93 -7.01 -0.63
C ARG A 198 16.52 -6.46 0.66
N ILE A 199 16.10 -5.25 1.02
CA ILE A 199 16.53 -4.54 2.22
C ILE A 199 15.33 -4.48 3.17
N PRO A 200 15.19 -5.48 4.07
CA PRO A 200 14.41 -5.33 5.29
C PRO A 200 14.78 -4.02 5.99
N CYS A 201 13.80 -3.14 6.24
CA CYS A 201 14.08 -1.84 6.85
C CYS A 201 13.07 -1.47 7.93
N SER A 202 13.59 -1.01 9.06
CA SER A 202 12.82 -0.43 10.16
C SER A 202 12.72 1.08 10.01
N TRP A 203 11.63 1.66 10.51
CA TRP A 203 11.35 3.10 10.39
C TRP A 203 10.74 3.67 11.67
N ASN A 204 9.86 2.92 12.33
CA ASN A 204 9.12 3.35 13.52
C ASN A 204 10.02 3.62 14.73
N GLN A 205 11.17 2.94 14.84
CA GLN A 205 12.18 3.22 15.87
C GLN A 205 13.05 4.47 15.55
N TYR A 206 13.00 4.96 14.30
CA TYR A 206 13.79 6.08 13.82
C TYR A 206 12.96 7.36 13.69
N LEU A 207 12.13 7.65 14.69
CA LEU A 207 11.34 8.87 14.72
C LEU A 207 12.13 10.02 15.35
N ALA A 208 12.21 11.15 14.64
CA ALA A 208 12.61 12.45 15.18
C ALA A 208 11.47 13.05 16.01
N ASN A 209 10.22 12.80 15.62
CA ASN A 209 9.03 13.22 16.36
C ASN A 209 7.93 12.17 16.21
N SER A 210 7.57 11.50 17.31
CA SER A 210 6.55 10.44 17.32
C SER A 210 5.13 10.97 17.17
N THR A 211 4.84 12.17 17.68
CA THR A 211 3.52 12.83 17.53
C THR A 211 3.19 13.10 16.07
N ASN A 212 4.20 13.44 15.26
CA ASN A 212 4.01 13.77 13.85
C ASN A 212 4.39 12.61 12.90
N ALA A 213 4.86 11.47 13.41
CA ALA A 213 5.43 10.38 12.60
C ALA A 213 6.62 10.83 11.72
N GLN A 214 7.41 11.81 12.18
CA GLN A 214 8.57 12.30 11.44
C GLN A 214 9.75 11.35 11.59
N ILE A 215 10.25 10.81 10.47
CA ILE A 215 11.44 9.96 10.43
C ILE A 215 12.69 10.85 10.53
N LYS A 216 13.72 10.39 11.26
CA LYS A 216 14.99 11.10 11.37
C LYS A 216 15.66 11.22 9.99
N ALA A 217 16.18 12.41 9.70
CA ALA A 217 16.79 12.70 8.40
C ALA A 217 18.07 11.90 8.15
N ASP A 218 18.86 11.62 9.20
CA ASP A 218 20.06 10.79 9.12
C ASP A 218 19.75 9.34 8.77
N TRP A 219 18.64 8.79 9.27
CA TRP A 219 18.17 7.46 8.90
C TRP A 219 17.70 7.37 7.45
N LEU A 220 16.90 8.34 6.99
CA LEU A 220 16.51 8.43 5.57
C LEU A 220 17.73 8.50 4.65
N ALA A 221 18.72 9.32 5.02
CA ALA A 221 19.97 9.44 4.28
C ALA A 221 20.77 8.13 4.29
N ARG A 222 20.80 7.42 5.42
CA ARG A 222 21.49 6.13 5.53
C ARG A 222 20.84 5.05 4.66
N VAL A 223 19.51 4.94 4.65
CA VAL A 223 18.82 3.98 3.76
C VAL A 223 19.08 4.33 2.29
N LYS A 224 19.04 5.62 1.94
CA LYS A 224 19.37 6.10 0.59
C LYS A 224 20.78 5.72 0.18
N GLU A 225 21.75 5.84 1.07
CA GLU A 225 23.14 5.44 0.82
C GLU A 225 23.25 3.94 0.48
N VAL A 226 22.56 3.06 1.21
CA VAL A 226 22.58 1.62 0.94
C VAL A 226 21.87 1.29 -0.38
N VAL A 227 20.75 1.94 -0.67
CA VAL A 227 20.08 1.85 -1.98
C VAL A 227 21.01 2.30 -3.11
N GLN A 228 21.76 3.40 -2.90
CA GLN A 228 22.72 3.90 -3.88
C GLN A 228 23.82 2.87 -4.18
N TYR A 229 24.36 2.16 -3.16
CA TYR A 229 25.33 1.10 -3.40
C TYR A 229 24.79 0.00 -4.34
N CYS A 230 23.51 -0.32 -4.23
CA CYS A 230 22.85 -1.32 -5.09
C CYS A 230 22.66 -0.79 -6.52
N VAL A 231 22.12 0.42 -6.66
CA VAL A 231 21.83 1.03 -7.98
C VAL A 231 23.11 1.37 -8.74
N ASP A 232 24.13 1.92 -8.08
CA ASP A 232 25.45 2.18 -8.69
C ASP A 232 26.13 0.90 -9.19
N ASN A 233 25.78 -0.22 -8.55
CA ASN A 233 26.25 -1.54 -8.93
C ASN A 233 25.24 -2.26 -9.84
N ASP A 234 24.31 -1.57 -10.51
CA ASP A 234 23.37 -2.16 -11.49
C ASP A 234 22.65 -3.41 -10.92
N MET A 235 22.22 -3.30 -9.66
CA MET A 235 21.39 -4.30 -8.98
C MET A 235 20.00 -3.75 -8.74
N TYR A 236 18.99 -4.61 -8.88
CA TYR A 236 17.65 -4.28 -8.42
C TYR A 236 17.61 -4.26 -6.90
N VAL A 237 16.83 -3.36 -6.31
CA VAL A 237 16.75 -3.20 -4.86
C VAL A 237 15.30 -3.02 -4.43
N ILE A 238 14.87 -3.82 -3.46
CA ILE A 238 13.55 -3.74 -2.84
C ILE A 238 13.73 -3.15 -1.44
N VAL A 239 13.04 -2.06 -1.15
CA VAL A 239 12.95 -1.47 0.20
C VAL A 239 11.53 -1.64 0.72
N ASN A 240 11.37 -2.08 1.97
CA ASN A 240 10.08 -2.23 2.61
C ASN A 240 9.96 -1.43 3.92
N ILE A 241 8.79 -1.54 4.54
CA ILE A 241 8.65 -1.40 6.00
C ILE A 241 8.53 -2.82 6.54
N HIS A 242 9.53 -3.26 7.30
CA HIS A 242 9.61 -4.63 7.80
C HIS A 242 8.65 -4.86 8.99
N TRP A 243 8.84 -5.92 9.79
CA TRP A 243 8.07 -6.12 11.04
C TRP A 243 8.03 -4.84 11.90
N ASP A 244 9.18 -4.16 12.02
CA ASP A 244 9.31 -2.79 12.53
C ASP A 244 8.68 -2.58 13.93
N GLY A 245 8.79 -3.59 14.79
CA GLY A 245 8.18 -3.60 16.12
C GLY A 245 6.69 -3.94 16.13
N GLY A 246 6.15 -4.46 15.02
CA GLY A 246 4.81 -5.03 14.93
C GLY A 246 3.67 -4.03 14.75
N TRP A 247 3.97 -2.73 14.57
CA TRP A 247 2.95 -1.67 14.59
C TRP A 247 1.87 -1.88 13.51
N LEU A 248 2.26 -2.33 12.31
CA LEU A 248 1.34 -2.73 11.24
C LEU A 248 1.17 -4.24 11.20
N GLU A 249 2.29 -4.97 11.18
CA GLU A 249 2.34 -6.40 10.90
C GLU A 249 1.45 -7.21 11.84
N ASN A 250 1.45 -6.89 13.14
CA ASN A 250 0.63 -7.60 14.13
C ASN A 250 -0.76 -6.96 14.33
N ASN A 251 -1.12 -5.96 13.53
CA ASN A 251 -2.27 -5.08 13.74
C ASN A 251 -3.12 -4.89 12.47
N CYS A 252 -3.35 -5.97 11.72
CA CYS A 252 -4.35 -6.03 10.64
C CYS A 252 -5.77 -6.18 11.23
N THR A 253 -6.20 -5.21 12.04
CA THR A 253 -7.49 -5.22 12.75
C THR A 253 -8.26 -3.92 12.52
N GLU A 254 -9.59 -3.97 12.56
CA GLU A 254 -10.41 -2.77 12.37
C GLU A 254 -10.14 -1.69 13.43
N ALA A 255 -9.83 -2.09 14.67
CA ALA A 255 -9.47 -1.16 15.74
C ALA A 255 -8.21 -0.34 15.42
N LYS A 256 -7.26 -0.91 14.66
CA LYS A 256 -6.00 -0.25 14.30
C LYS A 256 -5.98 0.36 12.90
N LYS A 257 -7.02 0.11 12.10
CA LYS A 257 -7.09 0.51 10.70
C LYS A 257 -6.83 2.00 10.46
N VAL A 258 -7.48 2.87 11.23
CA VAL A 258 -7.33 4.33 11.05
C VAL A 258 -5.93 4.80 11.42
N GLU A 259 -5.44 4.38 12.59
CA GLU A 259 -4.10 4.70 13.10
C GLU A 259 -3.00 4.23 12.14
N ASN A 260 -3.10 2.97 11.71
CA ASN A 260 -2.08 2.36 10.87
C ASN A 260 -2.11 2.89 9.44
N ASN A 261 -3.27 3.19 8.86
CA ASN A 261 -3.31 3.88 7.56
C ASN A 261 -2.67 5.27 7.65
N ALA A 262 -2.97 6.06 8.70
CA ALA A 262 -2.35 7.36 8.86
C ALA A 262 -0.82 7.26 8.97
N LYS A 263 -0.30 6.31 9.75
CA LYS A 263 1.15 6.08 9.90
C LYS A 263 1.79 5.57 8.61
N GLN A 264 1.14 4.61 7.94
CA GLN A 264 1.57 4.06 6.66
C GLN A 264 1.71 5.17 5.61
N LYS A 265 0.71 6.06 5.51
CA LYS A 265 0.78 7.25 4.64
C LYS A 265 1.96 8.15 5.01
N ALA A 266 2.08 8.52 6.28
CA ALA A 266 3.13 9.44 6.73
C ALA A 266 4.53 8.89 6.47
N PHE A 267 4.77 7.60 6.74
CA PHE A 267 6.06 6.96 6.48
C PHE A 267 6.35 6.88 4.99
N TRP A 268 5.41 6.37 4.18
CA TRP A 268 5.64 6.20 2.75
C TRP A 268 5.76 7.52 1.99
N GLU A 269 5.08 8.60 2.40
CA GLU A 269 5.31 9.93 1.81
C GLU A 269 6.76 10.40 2.03
N GLN A 270 7.32 10.19 3.23
CA GLN A 270 8.72 10.54 3.55
C GLN A 270 9.72 9.65 2.79
N ILE A 271 9.54 8.33 2.86
CA ILE A 271 10.41 7.33 2.22
C ILE A 271 10.41 7.53 0.71
N ALA A 272 9.23 7.57 0.09
CA ALA A 272 9.10 7.71 -1.35
C ALA A 272 9.68 9.04 -1.84
N THR A 273 9.44 10.15 -1.13
CA THR A 273 10.02 11.45 -1.49
C THR A 273 11.55 11.42 -1.44
N HIS A 274 12.13 10.84 -0.39
CA HIS A 274 13.58 10.81 -0.19
C HIS A 274 14.30 9.93 -1.22
N LEU A 275 13.66 8.84 -1.65
CA LEU A 275 14.18 7.88 -2.63
C LEU A 275 13.67 8.10 -4.06
N ARG A 276 12.91 9.18 -4.31
CA ARG A 276 12.25 9.46 -5.60
C ARG A 276 13.20 9.52 -6.80
N GLY A 277 14.47 9.88 -6.58
CA GLY A 277 15.46 10.08 -7.65
C GLY A 277 15.96 8.80 -8.34
N PHE A 278 15.82 7.64 -7.70
CA PHE A 278 16.27 6.36 -8.27
C PHE A 278 15.38 5.92 -9.43
N ASP A 279 15.99 5.28 -10.43
CA ASP A 279 15.31 4.72 -11.60
C ASP A 279 14.60 3.38 -11.27
N GLU A 280 14.27 2.58 -12.29
CA GLU A 280 13.54 1.33 -12.15
C GLU A 280 14.28 0.24 -11.38
N HIS A 281 15.58 0.42 -11.06
CA HIS A 281 16.30 -0.50 -10.18
C HIS A 281 15.70 -0.55 -8.78
N LEU A 282 15.11 0.55 -8.29
CA LEU A 282 14.47 0.59 -6.98
C LEU A 282 12.98 0.25 -7.06
N LEU A 283 12.54 -0.70 -6.24
CA LEU A 283 11.15 -1.06 -6.01
C LEU A 283 10.80 -0.84 -4.53
N PHE A 284 9.51 -0.67 -4.25
CA PHE A 284 8.99 -0.58 -2.88
C PHE A 284 8.04 -1.72 -2.57
N ALA A 285 8.22 -2.35 -1.41
CA ALA A 285 7.35 -3.39 -0.87
C ALA A 285 6.54 -2.82 0.30
N SER A 286 5.21 -2.91 0.24
CA SER A 286 4.32 -2.16 1.12
C SER A 286 4.40 -2.53 2.62
N ALA A 287 4.82 -3.75 2.90
CA ALA A 287 4.86 -4.40 4.21
C ALA A 287 5.84 -5.60 4.17
N ASN A 288 5.78 -6.45 5.20
CA ASN A 288 6.56 -7.67 5.33
C ASN A 288 5.66 -8.91 5.47
N GLU A 289 5.31 -9.35 6.69
CA GLU A 289 4.49 -10.55 6.92
C GLU A 289 3.17 -10.23 7.64
N PRO A 290 2.25 -9.43 7.06
CA PRO A 290 1.07 -8.92 7.77
C PRO A 290 0.15 -10.05 8.30
N ASN A 291 0.00 -10.14 9.62
CA ASN A 291 -0.75 -11.21 10.29
C ASN A 291 -2.25 -11.15 9.96
N VAL A 292 -2.69 -12.04 9.06
CA VAL A 292 -4.05 -12.11 8.53
C VAL A 292 -4.50 -13.56 8.46
N GLU A 293 -5.63 -13.85 9.11
CA GLU A 293 -6.22 -15.19 9.21
C GLU A 293 -7.59 -15.29 8.52
N ASN A 294 -8.25 -14.15 8.26
CA ASN A 294 -9.61 -14.14 7.73
C ASN A 294 -9.89 -12.93 6.82
N ALA A 295 -11.06 -12.94 6.17
CA ALA A 295 -11.46 -11.93 5.19
C ALA A 295 -11.57 -10.52 5.78
N THR A 296 -11.99 -10.36 7.05
CA THR A 296 -12.05 -9.04 7.70
C THR A 296 -10.67 -8.44 7.84
N GLN A 297 -9.70 -9.21 8.33
CA GLN A 297 -8.31 -8.78 8.44
C GLN A 297 -7.68 -8.52 7.07
N MET A 298 -8.04 -9.32 6.06
CA MET A 298 -7.60 -9.09 4.67
C MET A 298 -8.14 -7.77 4.10
N ALA A 299 -9.39 -7.41 4.40
CA ALA A 299 -9.96 -6.11 4.00
C ALA A 299 -9.24 -4.93 4.66
N VAL A 300 -8.82 -5.08 5.93
CA VAL A 300 -7.96 -4.11 6.62
C VAL A 300 -6.59 -4.01 5.93
N LEU A 301 -5.95 -5.15 5.66
CA LEU A 301 -4.66 -5.20 4.97
C LEU A 301 -4.72 -4.54 3.58
N ASN A 302 -5.77 -4.80 2.80
CA ASN A 302 -5.99 -4.13 1.52
C ASN A 302 -6.05 -2.60 1.65
N SER A 303 -6.61 -2.07 2.74
CA SER A 303 -6.58 -0.62 2.99
C SER A 303 -5.16 -0.11 3.22
N TYR A 304 -4.31 -0.86 3.93
CA TYR A 304 -2.90 -0.50 4.14
C TYR A 304 -2.12 -0.50 2.83
N HIS A 305 -2.36 -1.49 1.96
CA HIS A 305 -1.73 -1.55 0.64
C HIS A 305 -2.19 -0.39 -0.27
N GLN A 306 -3.48 -0.08 -0.28
CA GLN A 306 -3.99 1.06 -1.06
C GLN A 306 -3.37 2.38 -0.57
N THR A 307 -3.31 2.59 0.74
CA THR A 307 -2.68 3.77 1.34
C THR A 307 -1.20 3.89 0.96
N PHE A 308 -0.47 2.78 0.94
CA PHE A 308 0.91 2.75 0.46
C PHE A 308 1.02 3.19 -1.01
N ILE A 309 0.20 2.61 -1.91
CA ILE A 309 0.22 2.96 -3.33
C ILE A 309 -0.10 4.44 -3.51
N ASP A 310 -1.16 4.93 -2.87
CA ASP A 310 -1.60 6.31 -2.94
C ASP A 310 -0.50 7.26 -2.44
N ALA A 311 0.12 6.96 -1.29
CA ALA A 311 1.21 7.74 -0.73
C ALA A 311 2.40 7.82 -1.69
N VAL A 312 2.87 6.68 -2.22
CA VAL A 312 4.00 6.63 -3.16
C VAL A 312 3.68 7.41 -4.43
N ARG A 313 2.53 7.14 -5.06
CA ARG A 313 2.12 7.79 -6.32
C ARG A 313 1.92 9.29 -6.14
N SER A 314 1.44 9.75 -4.98
CA SER A 314 1.22 11.18 -4.70
C SER A 314 2.50 12.02 -4.77
N THR A 315 3.68 11.41 -4.56
CA THR A 315 4.97 12.13 -4.60
C THR A 315 5.45 12.45 -6.01
N GLY A 316 4.84 11.86 -7.04
CA GLY A 316 5.16 12.09 -8.45
C GLY A 316 6.59 11.72 -8.85
N GLY A 317 7.16 12.40 -9.85
CA GLY A 317 8.47 12.04 -10.41
C GLY A 317 8.51 10.59 -10.90
N LYS A 318 9.63 9.91 -10.65
CA LYS A 318 9.79 8.48 -10.99
C LYS A 318 8.89 7.56 -10.17
N ASN A 319 8.43 7.99 -8.98
CA ASN A 319 7.49 7.20 -8.18
C ASN A 319 6.11 7.11 -8.82
N ALA A 320 5.78 7.96 -9.81
CA ALA A 320 4.58 7.78 -10.62
C ALA A 320 4.60 6.47 -11.42
N TYR A 321 5.78 5.93 -11.76
CA TYR A 321 5.94 4.74 -12.60
C TYR A 321 6.67 3.58 -11.89
N ARG A 322 7.12 3.78 -10.65
CA ARG A 322 7.86 2.76 -9.90
C ARG A 322 7.04 1.50 -9.69
N ASN A 323 7.63 0.34 -9.98
CA ASN A 323 7.02 -0.94 -9.69
C ASN A 323 6.90 -1.12 -8.16
N LEU A 324 5.71 -1.50 -7.71
CA LEU A 324 5.37 -1.67 -6.31
C LEU A 324 5.05 -3.14 -6.01
N ILE A 325 5.36 -3.58 -4.81
CA ILE A 325 5.21 -4.97 -4.39
C ILE A 325 4.22 -5.04 -3.22
N ILE A 326 3.19 -5.88 -3.39
CA ILE A 326 2.05 -6.02 -2.47
C ILE A 326 2.09 -7.41 -1.83
N GLN A 327 2.18 -7.44 -0.50
CA GLN A 327 2.38 -8.68 0.25
C GLN A 327 1.07 -9.45 0.38
N GLY A 328 1.15 -10.77 0.27
CA GLY A 328 0.05 -11.65 0.65
C GLY A 328 -0.19 -11.66 2.17
N PRO A 329 -1.36 -12.12 2.63
CA PRO A 329 -1.65 -12.34 4.04
C PRO A 329 -0.62 -13.29 4.69
N SER A 330 0.07 -12.82 5.73
CA SER A 330 1.19 -13.51 6.39
C SER A 330 2.32 -13.93 5.43
N THR A 331 2.34 -13.35 4.21
CA THR A 331 3.16 -13.82 3.07
C THR A 331 3.07 -15.33 2.82
N ASP A 332 1.97 -15.95 3.25
CA ASP A 332 1.76 -17.39 3.15
C ASP A 332 1.02 -17.71 1.84
N ILE A 333 1.51 -18.69 1.09
CA ILE A 333 0.98 -19.02 -0.24
C ILE A 333 -0.48 -19.47 -0.16
N GLU A 334 -0.85 -20.32 0.80
CA GLU A 334 -2.21 -20.87 0.88
C GLU A 334 -3.23 -19.81 1.30
N LYS A 335 -2.90 -19.01 2.32
CA LYS A 335 -3.70 -17.84 2.74
C LYS A 335 -3.82 -16.84 1.60
N THR A 336 -2.76 -16.60 0.83
CA THR A 336 -2.79 -15.68 -0.32
C THR A 336 -3.77 -16.18 -1.39
N ASN A 337 -3.71 -17.46 -1.75
CA ASN A 337 -4.67 -18.08 -2.67
C ASN A 337 -6.11 -18.00 -2.18
N LYS A 338 -6.32 -18.14 -0.87
CA LYS A 338 -7.65 -18.16 -0.27
C LYS A 338 -8.25 -16.76 -0.08
N LEU A 339 -7.47 -15.80 0.38
CA LEU A 339 -7.97 -14.51 0.90
C LEU A 339 -7.67 -13.34 -0.04
N MET A 340 -6.56 -13.35 -0.79
CA MET A 340 -6.15 -12.25 -1.67
C MET A 340 -6.74 -12.42 -3.08
N THR A 341 -8.06 -12.35 -3.19
CA THR A 341 -8.76 -12.56 -4.47
C THR A 341 -8.73 -11.35 -5.41
N THR A 342 -8.33 -10.18 -4.90
CA THR A 342 -8.17 -8.93 -5.66
C THR A 342 -6.90 -8.20 -5.20
N LEU A 343 -6.30 -7.41 -6.10
CA LEU A 343 -5.26 -6.46 -5.75
C LEU A 343 -5.86 -5.07 -5.48
N PRO A 344 -5.17 -4.20 -4.74
CA PRO A 344 -5.48 -2.78 -4.69
C PRO A 344 -5.49 -2.13 -6.09
N THR A 345 -5.99 -0.90 -6.17
CA THR A 345 -6.03 -0.15 -7.43
C THR A 345 -4.79 0.74 -7.57
N ASP A 346 -4.17 0.70 -8.74
CA ASP A 346 -3.13 1.65 -9.13
C ASP A 346 -3.60 2.45 -10.35
N LYS A 347 -3.27 3.74 -10.39
CA LYS A 347 -3.58 4.63 -11.53
C LYS A 347 -2.71 4.33 -12.74
N VAL A 348 -1.60 3.62 -12.55
CA VAL A 348 -0.70 3.20 -13.62
C VAL A 348 -0.80 1.69 -13.82
N ALA A 349 -1.18 1.30 -15.03
CA ALA A 349 -1.37 -0.11 -15.37
C ALA A 349 -0.05 -0.89 -15.27
N ASN A 350 -0.16 -2.15 -14.83
CA ASN A 350 0.92 -3.15 -14.87
C ASN A 350 2.19 -2.73 -14.10
N ARG A 351 2.07 -2.01 -12.98
CA ARG A 351 3.19 -1.61 -12.11
C ARG A 351 3.16 -2.27 -10.72
N MET A 352 2.45 -3.38 -10.57
CA MET A 352 2.37 -4.13 -9.31
C MET A 352 2.90 -5.56 -9.45
N MET A 353 3.54 -6.03 -8.39
CA MET A 353 3.93 -7.43 -8.16
C MET A 353 3.30 -7.91 -6.85
N ALA A 354 3.09 -9.21 -6.70
CA ALA A 354 2.73 -9.83 -5.42
C ALA A 354 3.98 -10.34 -4.69
N GLU A 355 3.93 -10.46 -3.36
CA GLU A 355 5.03 -11.04 -2.56
C GLU A 355 4.52 -12.09 -1.57
N VAL A 356 5.23 -13.21 -1.51
CA VAL A 356 5.06 -14.31 -0.56
C VAL A 356 6.43 -14.78 -0.08
N HIS A 357 6.48 -15.48 1.05
CA HIS A 357 7.68 -16.09 1.63
C HIS A 357 7.48 -17.61 1.70
N PHE A 358 8.57 -18.38 1.86
CA PHE A 358 8.48 -19.84 1.81
C PHE A 358 9.44 -20.56 2.75
N TYR A 359 8.87 -21.22 3.77
CA TYR A 359 9.60 -21.95 4.79
C TYR A 359 8.80 -23.17 5.31
N PRO A 360 8.95 -24.38 4.71
CA PRO A 360 8.48 -25.62 5.33
C PRO A 360 9.11 -25.82 6.72
N TYR A 361 8.36 -25.41 7.75
CA TYR A 361 8.92 -24.99 9.04
C TYR A 361 9.83 -26.02 9.72
N GLN A 362 9.38 -27.27 9.83
CA GLN A 362 10.12 -28.36 10.49
C GLN A 362 11.51 -28.56 9.88
N PHE A 363 11.66 -28.38 8.57
CA PHE A 363 12.94 -28.53 7.87
C PHE A 363 13.75 -27.22 7.90
N THR A 364 13.10 -26.08 7.65
CA THR A 364 13.81 -24.83 7.36
C THR A 364 14.15 -24.00 8.59
N LEU A 365 13.33 -24.02 9.65
CA LEU A 365 13.43 -23.06 10.76
C LEU A 365 13.33 -23.70 12.17
N MET A 366 12.68 -24.85 12.31
CA MET A 366 12.48 -25.49 13.61
C MET A 366 13.81 -25.93 14.24
N THR A 367 14.15 -25.39 15.42
CA THR A 367 15.44 -25.63 16.11
C THR A 367 15.34 -26.59 17.29
N LYS A 368 14.14 -27.06 17.63
CA LYS A 368 13.88 -28.04 18.68
C LYS A 368 12.58 -28.79 18.40
N ASP A 369 12.49 -30.03 18.85
CA ASP A 369 11.24 -30.79 18.80
C ASP A 369 10.19 -30.16 19.74
N GLU A 370 8.93 -30.27 19.36
CA GLU A 370 7.79 -29.81 20.13
C GLU A 370 6.73 -30.92 20.21
N SER A 371 5.76 -30.78 21.11
CA SER A 371 4.70 -31.79 21.29
C SER A 371 3.87 -32.03 20.01
N TRP A 372 3.81 -31.04 19.12
CA TRP A 372 3.05 -31.06 17.88
C TRP A 372 3.88 -31.45 16.64
N GLY A 373 5.20 -31.58 16.76
CA GLY A 373 6.05 -31.83 15.60
C GLY A 373 7.54 -32.05 15.91
N LYS A 374 8.20 -32.79 15.04
CA LYS A 374 9.65 -33.05 15.10
C LYS A 374 10.37 -32.22 14.06
N MET A 375 11.63 -31.86 14.34
CA MET A 375 12.53 -31.31 13.34
C MET A 375 12.75 -32.31 12.21
N PHE A 376 12.76 -31.82 10.96
CA PHE A 376 13.23 -32.57 9.81
C PHE A 376 14.70 -32.21 9.56
N TYR A 377 15.56 -33.22 9.56
CA TYR A 377 16.99 -33.03 9.25
C TYR A 377 17.26 -33.18 7.76
N TYR A 378 16.44 -33.98 7.10
CA TYR A 378 16.60 -34.37 5.72
C TYR A 378 15.45 -33.85 4.88
N TRP A 379 15.66 -33.80 3.57
CA TRP A 379 14.66 -33.29 2.63
C TRP A 379 14.97 -33.75 1.20
N GLY A 380 13.92 -34.16 0.49
CA GLY A 380 13.96 -34.42 -0.94
C GLY A 380 14.17 -35.88 -1.27
N ALA A 381 13.66 -36.27 -2.43
CA ALA A 381 13.74 -37.62 -2.95
C ALA A 381 15.20 -38.10 -3.02
N GLY A 382 15.46 -39.25 -2.40
CA GLY A 382 16.80 -39.84 -2.34
C GLY A 382 17.71 -39.31 -1.23
N ASN A 383 17.20 -38.42 -0.37
CA ASN A 383 17.92 -37.92 0.80
C ASN A 383 17.35 -38.39 2.14
N HIS A 384 16.39 -39.31 2.14
CA HIS A 384 15.84 -39.84 3.38
C HIS A 384 16.84 -40.74 4.09
N SER A 385 17.00 -40.53 5.39
CA SER A 385 17.81 -41.41 6.23
C SER A 385 17.12 -42.75 6.41
N THR A 386 17.93 -43.82 6.48
CA THR A 386 17.48 -45.18 6.80
C THR A 386 17.69 -45.54 8.28
N THR A 387 18.29 -44.65 9.08
CA THR A 387 18.62 -44.90 10.50
C THR A 387 17.74 -44.08 11.44
N ASP A 388 17.85 -42.75 11.40
CA ASP A 388 17.01 -41.81 12.15
C ASP A 388 15.80 -41.35 11.33
N THR A 389 14.96 -42.32 10.96
CA THR A 389 13.82 -42.11 10.04
C THR A 389 12.76 -41.15 10.57
N ASP A 390 12.72 -40.90 11.87
CA ASP A 390 11.83 -39.90 12.49
C ASP A 390 12.27 -38.45 12.23
N ARG A 391 13.40 -38.26 11.55
CA ARG A 391 13.95 -36.98 11.05
C ARG A 391 13.72 -36.76 9.56
N ASN A 392 13.11 -37.72 8.86
CA ASN A 392 12.66 -37.53 7.49
C ASN A 392 11.36 -36.69 7.47
N PRO A 393 11.09 -35.95 6.38
CA PRO A 393 9.85 -35.21 6.25
C PRO A 393 8.63 -36.13 6.22
N THR A 394 7.54 -35.64 6.82
CA THR A 394 6.20 -36.24 6.65
C THR A 394 5.30 -35.41 5.73
N TRP A 395 5.79 -34.24 5.30
CA TRP A 395 5.16 -33.29 4.39
C TRP A 395 6.21 -32.27 3.91
N GLY A 396 5.88 -31.42 2.94
CA GLY A 396 6.69 -30.27 2.54
C GLY A 396 7.84 -30.61 1.59
N GLU A 397 7.71 -31.69 0.82
CA GLU A 397 8.70 -32.13 -0.18
C GLU A 397 8.39 -31.57 -1.59
N GLU A 398 8.93 -32.18 -2.64
CA GLU A 398 8.85 -31.66 -4.01
C GLU A 398 7.41 -31.42 -4.49
N ALA A 399 6.51 -32.37 -4.26
CA ALA A 399 5.13 -32.28 -4.72
C ALA A 399 4.35 -31.13 -4.06
N ASP A 400 4.65 -30.83 -2.80
CA ASP A 400 4.02 -29.72 -2.08
C ASP A 400 4.55 -28.37 -2.60
N ILE A 401 5.86 -28.27 -2.84
CA ILE A 401 6.46 -27.08 -3.47
C ILE A 401 5.85 -26.84 -4.86
N ASP A 402 5.79 -27.88 -5.70
CA ASP A 402 5.23 -27.79 -7.05
C ASP A 402 3.78 -27.31 -7.02
N LYS A 403 2.96 -27.87 -6.12
CA LYS A 403 1.56 -27.46 -5.93
C LYS A 403 1.46 -26.00 -5.50
N LEU A 404 2.23 -25.59 -4.49
CA LEU A 404 2.18 -24.24 -3.93
C LEU A 404 2.65 -23.21 -4.94
N PHE A 405 3.77 -23.43 -5.63
CA PHE A 405 4.29 -22.43 -6.59
C PHE A 405 3.42 -22.35 -7.84
N LYS A 406 2.87 -23.47 -8.31
CA LYS A 406 1.89 -23.48 -9.41
C LYS A 406 0.61 -22.71 -9.05
N SER A 407 0.19 -22.73 -7.80
CA SER A 407 -0.97 -21.94 -7.36
C SER A 407 -0.71 -20.43 -7.50
N MET A 408 0.47 -19.96 -7.10
CA MET A 408 0.89 -18.56 -7.28
C MET A 408 0.99 -18.17 -8.75
N LYS A 409 1.51 -19.07 -9.59
CA LYS A 409 1.53 -18.87 -11.04
C LYS A 409 0.12 -18.66 -11.59
N THR A 410 -0.80 -19.55 -11.23
CA THR A 410 -2.20 -19.53 -11.69
C THR A 410 -2.93 -18.27 -11.21
N GLN A 411 -2.71 -17.88 -9.96
CA GLN A 411 -3.42 -16.74 -9.37
C GLN A 411 -2.91 -15.39 -9.88
N PHE A 412 -1.59 -15.25 -10.08
CA PHE A 412 -0.94 -13.97 -10.37
C PHE A 412 -0.18 -13.95 -11.71
N VAL A 413 0.81 -14.83 -11.89
CA VAL A 413 1.75 -14.76 -13.03
C VAL A 413 1.02 -14.89 -14.37
N ASP A 414 0.08 -15.83 -14.47
CA ASP A 414 -0.74 -16.04 -15.68
C ASP A 414 -1.69 -14.87 -15.98
N LYS A 415 -1.85 -13.95 -15.02
CA LYS A 415 -2.63 -12.71 -15.17
C LYS A 415 -1.74 -11.48 -15.34
N GLY A 416 -0.44 -11.67 -15.59
CA GLY A 416 0.51 -10.58 -15.81
C GLY A 416 0.95 -9.87 -14.53
N ILE A 417 0.80 -10.51 -13.36
CA ILE A 417 1.28 -9.99 -12.07
C ILE A 417 2.46 -10.88 -11.63
N PRO A 418 3.70 -10.41 -11.73
CA PRO A 418 4.85 -11.15 -11.24
C PRO A 418 4.79 -11.39 -9.74
N VAL A 419 5.46 -12.44 -9.27
CA VAL A 419 5.51 -12.79 -7.85
C VAL A 419 6.96 -12.76 -7.36
N ILE A 420 7.21 -12.00 -6.31
CA ILE A 420 8.44 -12.02 -5.54
C ILE A 420 8.30 -13.12 -4.49
N LEU A 421 9.18 -14.12 -4.52
CA LEU A 421 9.40 -14.98 -3.35
C LEU A 421 10.41 -14.25 -2.47
N GLY A 422 9.91 -13.35 -1.62
CA GLY A 422 10.69 -12.34 -0.91
C GLY A 422 11.68 -12.91 0.09
N GLU A 423 11.36 -14.07 0.64
CA GLU A 423 12.22 -14.77 1.58
C GLU A 423 12.05 -16.29 1.42
N PHE A 424 13.17 -16.99 1.36
CA PHE A 424 13.25 -18.43 1.54
C PHE A 424 14.66 -18.82 2.02
N GLY A 425 14.76 -19.97 2.64
CA GLY A 425 16.04 -20.52 3.09
C GLY A 425 15.83 -21.72 3.98
N ALA A 426 16.93 -22.33 4.39
CA ALA A 426 16.93 -23.43 5.35
C ALA A 426 18.16 -23.31 6.24
N ILE A 427 17.97 -23.45 7.56
CA ILE A 427 19.06 -23.41 8.52
C ILE A 427 20.01 -24.59 8.32
N LYS A 428 21.31 -24.34 8.51
CA LYS A 428 22.33 -25.38 8.71
C LYS A 428 22.27 -25.85 10.16
N ARG A 429 21.97 -27.13 10.38
CA ARG A 429 21.76 -27.73 11.70
C ARG A 429 23.06 -28.12 12.39
N ASP A 430 23.02 -28.19 13.71
CA ASP A 430 24.09 -28.76 14.54
C ASP A 430 24.00 -30.29 14.55
N LEU A 431 24.64 -30.90 13.56
CA LEU A 431 24.70 -32.35 13.38
C LEU A 431 26.16 -32.76 13.19
N THR A 432 26.45 -34.04 13.33
CA THR A 432 27.78 -34.60 13.06
C THR A 432 27.69 -35.87 12.20
N GLY A 433 28.82 -36.33 11.65
CA GLY A 433 28.91 -37.58 10.90
C GLY A 433 28.01 -37.66 9.67
N ASP A 434 27.42 -38.83 9.45
CA ASP A 434 26.58 -39.13 8.29
C ASP A 434 25.30 -38.28 8.25
N ALA A 435 24.71 -38.01 9.43
CA ALA A 435 23.54 -37.15 9.55
C ALA A 435 23.83 -35.72 9.07
N LEU A 436 24.99 -35.14 9.44
CA LEU A 436 25.41 -33.84 8.92
C LEU A 436 25.60 -33.87 7.40
N THR A 437 26.26 -34.90 6.88
CA THR A 437 26.53 -35.04 5.44
C THR A 437 25.23 -35.09 4.65
N LEU A 438 24.26 -35.90 5.10
CA LEU A 438 22.96 -36.04 4.46
C LEU A 438 22.09 -34.78 4.62
N HIS A 439 22.13 -34.13 5.79
CA HIS A 439 21.46 -32.84 6.02
C HIS A 439 21.99 -31.75 5.08
N LEU A 440 23.32 -31.64 4.93
CA LEU A 440 23.94 -30.66 4.04
C LEU A 440 23.56 -30.91 2.57
N LYS A 441 23.53 -32.18 2.13
CA LYS A 441 23.00 -32.54 0.81
C LYS A 441 21.52 -32.16 0.66
N SER A 442 20.69 -32.53 1.64
CA SER A 442 19.26 -32.21 1.67
C SER A 442 18.99 -30.70 1.56
N ARG A 443 19.75 -29.92 2.33
CA ARG A 443 19.68 -28.45 2.31
C ARG A 443 20.07 -27.88 0.96
N ALA A 444 21.16 -28.37 0.36
CA ALA A 444 21.57 -27.95 -0.98
C ALA A 444 20.50 -28.29 -2.03
N ASP A 445 19.95 -29.51 -2.00
CA ASP A 445 18.90 -29.94 -2.93
C ASP A 445 17.63 -29.12 -2.76
N PHE A 446 17.22 -28.80 -1.53
CA PHE A 446 16.10 -27.90 -1.24
C PHE A 446 16.29 -26.51 -1.85
N LEU A 447 17.45 -25.87 -1.59
CA LEU A 447 17.73 -24.52 -2.10
C LEU A 447 17.72 -24.49 -3.63
N LYS A 448 18.37 -25.47 -4.26
CA LYS A 448 18.37 -25.64 -5.71
C LYS A 448 16.95 -25.82 -6.25
N TYR A 449 16.15 -26.68 -5.61
CA TYR A 449 14.80 -26.99 -6.04
C TYR A 449 13.87 -25.78 -5.92
N VAL A 450 13.91 -25.04 -4.81
CA VAL A 450 13.12 -23.82 -4.62
C VAL A 450 13.46 -22.76 -5.65
N VAL A 451 14.75 -22.53 -5.96
CA VAL A 451 15.14 -21.57 -7.01
C VAL A 451 14.61 -22.03 -8.37
N LYS A 452 14.84 -23.29 -8.72
CA LYS A 452 14.40 -23.86 -10.00
C LYS A 452 12.89 -23.75 -10.19
N GLN A 453 12.11 -24.18 -9.20
CA GLN A 453 10.66 -24.14 -9.29
C GLN A 453 10.11 -22.73 -9.22
N SER A 454 10.73 -21.83 -8.47
CA SER A 454 10.37 -20.40 -8.49
C SER A 454 10.46 -19.86 -9.92
N ARG A 455 11.61 -20.07 -10.58
CA ARG A 455 11.84 -19.61 -11.96
C ARG A 455 10.88 -20.25 -12.96
N ALA A 456 10.66 -21.56 -12.85
CA ALA A 456 9.72 -22.29 -13.72
C ALA A 456 8.27 -21.78 -13.61
N ASN A 457 7.91 -21.19 -12.46
CA ASN A 457 6.59 -20.64 -12.19
C ASN A 457 6.52 -19.11 -12.33
N GLY A 458 7.57 -18.46 -12.85
CA GLY A 458 7.62 -17.00 -13.03
C GLY A 458 7.73 -16.19 -11.74
N MET A 459 8.18 -16.84 -10.67
CA MET A 459 8.49 -16.23 -9.38
C MET A 459 9.97 -15.86 -9.30
N ILE A 460 10.31 -14.81 -8.55
CA ILE A 460 11.69 -14.35 -8.36
C ILE A 460 12.14 -14.69 -6.93
N PRO A 461 13.08 -15.64 -6.75
CA PRO A 461 13.51 -16.08 -5.42
C PRO A 461 14.53 -15.12 -4.80
N PHE A 462 14.26 -14.68 -3.56
CA PHE A 462 15.18 -13.90 -2.73
C PHE A 462 15.60 -14.73 -1.51
N TYR A 463 16.88 -15.12 -1.47
CA TYR A 463 17.42 -15.92 -0.37
C TYR A 463 17.49 -15.10 0.92
N TRP A 464 17.03 -15.65 2.03
CA TRP A 464 17.18 -15.03 3.34
C TRP A 464 18.56 -15.30 3.90
N ASP A 465 19.33 -14.24 4.13
CA ASP A 465 20.63 -14.29 4.78
C ASP A 465 20.57 -13.33 5.97
N ALA A 466 20.71 -13.87 7.18
CA ALA A 466 20.65 -13.11 8.42
C ALA A 466 22.04 -12.65 8.91
N GLY A 467 23.12 -13.00 8.20
CA GLY A 467 24.50 -12.63 8.48
C GLY A 467 25.15 -13.26 9.73
N PHE A 468 24.38 -13.93 10.60
CA PHE A 468 24.93 -14.71 11.70
C PHE A 468 25.52 -16.03 11.20
N MET A 469 26.74 -16.37 11.59
CA MET A 469 27.42 -17.63 11.23
C MET A 469 27.34 -18.63 12.38
N GLY A 470 27.30 -19.92 12.05
CA GLY A 470 27.30 -21.01 13.03
C GLY A 470 26.05 -21.89 12.96
N VAL A 471 25.64 -22.41 14.11
CA VAL A 471 24.54 -23.36 14.25
C VAL A 471 23.19 -22.70 14.02
N ASN A 472 22.30 -23.40 13.31
CA ASN A 472 20.94 -22.99 13.00
C ASN A 472 20.88 -21.65 12.25
N THR A 473 21.84 -21.45 11.33
CA THR A 473 21.95 -20.24 10.51
C THR A 473 21.81 -20.54 9.03
N MET A 474 21.48 -19.53 8.24
CA MET A 474 21.40 -19.64 6.77
C MET A 474 22.20 -18.52 6.09
N THR A 475 23.34 -18.16 6.67
CA THR A 475 24.24 -17.15 6.10
C THR A 475 25.12 -17.77 5.03
N ILE A 476 25.26 -17.12 3.88
CA ILE A 476 26.17 -17.54 2.81
C ILE A 476 27.41 -16.66 2.69
N PHE A 477 27.37 -15.42 3.21
CA PHE A 477 28.49 -14.48 3.16
C PHE A 477 28.93 -14.05 4.56
N ASN A 478 30.24 -14.11 4.82
CA ASN A 478 30.82 -13.43 5.97
C ASN A 478 30.91 -11.93 5.67
N ARG A 479 30.02 -11.15 6.30
CA ARG A 479 29.89 -9.70 6.06
C ARG A 479 31.03 -8.87 6.65
N THR A 480 31.86 -9.44 7.50
CA THR A 480 32.98 -8.71 8.15
C THR A 480 34.16 -8.52 7.20
N ASN A 481 34.44 -9.52 6.36
CA ASN A 481 35.59 -9.55 5.46
C ASN A 481 35.22 -9.83 4.00
N ASN A 482 33.92 -9.88 3.69
CA ASN A 482 33.39 -10.10 2.34
C ASN A 482 33.94 -11.38 1.68
N THR A 483 33.79 -12.52 2.37
CA THR A 483 34.14 -13.84 1.84
C THR A 483 32.93 -14.78 1.82
N VAL A 484 32.94 -15.76 0.92
CA VAL A 484 31.92 -16.83 0.90
C VAL A 484 32.10 -17.71 2.14
N TYR A 485 31.07 -17.78 2.97
CA TYR A 485 31.05 -18.63 4.17
C TYR A 485 30.48 -20.01 3.85
N ASP A 486 29.39 -20.08 3.07
CA ASP A 486 28.72 -21.32 2.70
C ASP A 486 28.70 -21.50 1.18
N THR A 487 29.79 -22.06 0.67
CA THR A 487 29.97 -22.33 -0.77
C THR A 487 28.95 -23.33 -1.31
N GLN A 488 28.51 -24.29 -0.49
CA GLN A 488 27.56 -25.31 -0.92
C GLN A 488 26.17 -24.71 -1.16
N ALA A 489 25.68 -23.89 -0.22
CA ALA A 489 24.42 -23.17 -0.41
C ALA A 489 24.49 -22.20 -1.59
N LEU A 490 25.57 -21.43 -1.72
CA LEU A 490 25.75 -20.52 -2.85
C LEU A 490 25.71 -21.27 -4.19
N THR A 491 26.42 -22.40 -4.30
CA THR A 491 26.44 -23.23 -5.51
C THR A 491 25.05 -23.78 -5.81
N ALA A 492 24.33 -24.27 -4.80
CA ALA A 492 22.98 -24.78 -4.96
C ALA A 492 22.00 -23.73 -5.50
N LEU A 493 22.06 -22.50 -4.97
CA LEU A 493 21.26 -21.38 -5.45
C LEU A 493 21.56 -21.06 -6.92
N GLN A 494 22.84 -21.03 -7.30
CA GLN A 494 23.27 -20.80 -8.69
C GLN A 494 22.86 -21.95 -9.62
N ASP A 495 22.96 -23.20 -9.16
CA ASP A 495 22.55 -24.38 -9.92
C ASP A 495 21.04 -24.44 -10.13
N GLY A 496 20.24 -23.84 -9.25
CA GLY A 496 18.80 -23.71 -9.45
C GLY A 496 18.40 -22.75 -10.59
N LEU A 497 19.33 -21.88 -11.04
CA LEU A 497 19.12 -21.00 -12.19
C LEU A 497 19.41 -21.66 -13.54
N LYS A 498 20.07 -22.82 -13.53
CA LYS A 498 20.38 -23.63 -14.72
C LYS A 498 19.23 -24.55 -15.04
#